data_AF-A0A3P3GCU8-F1
#
_entry.id   AF-A0A3P3GCU8-F1
#
_cell.length_a   1.000
_cell.length_b   1.000
_cell.length_c   1.000
_cell.angle_alpha   90.00
_cell.angle_beta   90.00
_cell.angle_gamma   90.00
#
_symmetry.space_group_name_H-M   'P 1'
#
loop_
_entity.id
_entity.type
_entity.pdbx_description
1 polymer ?
#
loop_
_entity_poly.entity_id
_entity_poly.type
_entity_poly.pdbx_seq_one_letter_code
_entity_poly.pdbx_strand_id
1 'polypeptide(L)'
;MAPRKAIEPSPLRLDDLPMFATDRQIAEAIVGRENAERWMRERLPTLSGKPGFPAIDEFHGGRSVALVRRFYESYLGTAQSPAAAPPGRADASQWKTKSRSRPQA
;
A
#
# COMPACT_ATOMS: atom_id res chain seq x y z
N MET A 1 -10.62 -2.98 -47.71
CA MET A 1 -10.63 -2.22 -46.44
C MET A 1 -10.54 -3.22 -45.31
N ALA A 2 -9.37 -3.40 -44.69
CA ALA A 2 -9.19 -4.38 -43.62
C ALA A 2 -9.90 -3.90 -42.34
N PRO A 3 -10.55 -4.78 -41.56
CA PRO A 3 -11.17 -4.37 -40.31
C PRO A 3 -10.07 -3.91 -39.34
N ARG A 4 -10.24 -2.71 -38.78
CA ARG A 4 -9.41 -2.26 -37.66
C ARG A 4 -9.66 -3.22 -36.50
N LYS A 5 -8.67 -4.05 -36.20
CA LYS A 5 -8.68 -4.90 -35.00
C LYS A 5 -8.94 -3.99 -33.81
N ALA A 6 -10.07 -4.19 -33.12
CA ALA A 6 -10.36 -3.47 -31.90
C ALA A 6 -9.17 -3.66 -30.96
N ILE A 7 -8.53 -2.56 -30.57
CA ILE A 7 -7.51 -2.59 -29.54
C ILE A 7 -8.30 -2.77 -28.26
N GLU A 8 -8.46 -4.02 -27.82
CA GLU A 8 -8.97 -4.31 -26.49
C GLU A 8 -8.12 -3.49 -25.51
N PRO A 9 -8.74 -2.62 -24.68
CA PRO A 9 -7.98 -1.78 -23.77
C PRO A 9 -7.16 -2.70 -22.86
N SER A 10 -5.85 -2.46 -22.80
CA SER A 10 -4.96 -3.24 -21.97
C SER A 10 -5.48 -3.28 -20.52
N PRO A 11 -5.37 -4.43 -19.83
CA PRO A 11 -5.86 -4.54 -18.47
C PRO A 11 -5.15 -3.51 -17.60
N LEU A 12 -5.92 -2.69 -16.89
CA LEU A 12 -5.42 -1.69 -15.96
C LEU A 12 -4.53 -2.39 -14.93
N ARG A 13 -3.25 -2.01 -14.82
CA ARG A 13 -2.35 -2.56 -13.81
C ARG A 13 -2.21 -1.60 -12.65
N LEU A 14 -1.89 -2.13 -11.47
CA LEU A 14 -1.66 -1.31 -10.27
C LEU A 14 -0.47 -0.34 -10.46
N ASP A 15 0.52 -0.70 -11.28
CA ASP A 15 1.67 0.16 -11.63
C ASP A 15 1.31 1.34 -12.54
N ASP A 16 0.20 1.25 -13.27
CA ASP A 16 -0.24 2.28 -14.22
C ASP A 16 -1.13 3.34 -13.55
N LEU A 17 -1.45 3.17 -12.26
CA LEU A 17 -2.27 4.09 -11.51
C LEU A 17 -1.48 5.30 -11.00
N PRO A 18 -2.14 6.47 -10.84
CA PRO A 18 -1.54 7.61 -10.14
C PRO A 18 -1.17 7.23 -8.70
N MET A 19 -0.29 8.02 -8.07
CA MET A 19 0.20 7.77 -6.71
C MET A 19 -0.93 7.57 -5.68
N PHE A 20 -2.04 8.29 -5.87
CA PHE A 20 -3.29 8.10 -5.14
C PHE A 20 -4.40 7.78 -6.12
N ALA A 21 -5.14 6.70 -5.86
CA ALA A 21 -6.20 6.24 -6.74
C ALA A 21 -7.50 5.99 -5.96
N THR A 22 -8.62 6.12 -6.68
CA THR A 22 -9.94 5.81 -6.13
C THR A 22 -10.09 4.31 -5.87
N ASP A 23 -11.02 3.95 -5.00
CA ASP A 23 -11.35 2.55 -4.70
C ASP A 23 -11.73 1.77 -5.96
N ARG A 24 -12.41 2.42 -6.90
CA ARG A 24 -12.77 1.82 -8.19
C ARG A 24 -11.54 1.52 -9.04
N GLN A 25 -10.64 2.48 -9.20
CA GLN A 25 -9.40 2.27 -9.98
C GLN A 25 -8.54 1.16 -9.38
N ILE A 26 -8.40 1.14 -8.05
CA ILE A 26 -7.70 0.07 -7.34
C ILE A 26 -8.40 -1.29 -7.55
N ALA A 27 -9.72 -1.33 -7.44
CA ALA A 27 -10.48 -2.56 -7.66
C ALA A 27 -10.32 -3.07 -9.11
N GLU A 28 -10.45 -2.20 -10.11
CA GLU A 28 -10.24 -2.55 -11.51
C GLU A 28 -8.83 -3.10 -11.75
N ALA A 29 -7.81 -2.52 -11.08
CA ALA A 29 -6.43 -2.97 -11.21
C ALA A 29 -6.13 -4.30 -10.52
N ILE A 30 -6.86 -4.64 -9.45
CA ILE A 30 -6.64 -5.88 -8.68
C ILE A 30 -7.46 -7.04 -9.23
N VAL A 31 -8.75 -6.83 -9.52
CA VAL A 31 -9.69 -7.90 -9.89
C VAL A 31 -10.26 -7.80 -11.30
N GLY A 32 -9.88 -6.78 -12.06
CA GLY A 32 -10.43 -6.49 -13.38
C GLY A 32 -11.77 -5.75 -13.32
N ARG A 33 -12.13 -5.10 -14.44
CA ARG A 33 -13.31 -4.24 -14.55
C ARG A 33 -14.62 -4.94 -14.17
N GLU A 34 -14.80 -6.18 -14.63
CA GLU A 34 -16.04 -6.95 -14.43
C GLU A 34 -16.30 -7.27 -12.95
N ASN A 35 -15.24 -7.38 -12.14
CA ASN A 35 -15.34 -7.77 -10.73
C ASN A 35 -15.17 -6.59 -9.76
N ALA A 36 -14.79 -5.42 -10.27
CA ALA A 36 -14.44 -4.26 -9.45
C ALA A 36 -15.57 -3.84 -8.51
N GLU A 37 -16.81 -3.82 -9.01
CA GLU A 37 -17.98 -3.45 -8.23
C GLU A 37 -18.27 -4.43 -7.10
N ARG A 38 -18.22 -5.73 -7.38
CA ARG A 38 -18.38 -6.77 -6.36
C ARG A 38 -17.29 -6.68 -5.30
N TRP A 39 -16.04 -6.48 -5.71
CA TRP A 39 -14.92 -6.33 -4.78
C TRP A 39 -15.10 -5.10 -3.87
N MET A 40 -15.53 -3.96 -4.41
CA MET A 40 -15.78 -2.76 -3.59
C MET A 40 -16.92 -2.94 -2.60
N ARG A 41 -17.98 -3.65 -2.98
CA ARG A 41 -19.13 -3.89 -2.09
C ARG A 41 -18.82 -4.92 -1.00
N GLU A 42 -18.13 -6.00 -1.36
CA GLU A 42 -18.00 -7.18 -0.48
C GLU A 42 -16.64 -7.28 0.22
N ARG A 43 -15.55 -6.90 -0.45
CA ARG A 43 -14.19 -7.08 0.09
C ARG A 43 -13.62 -5.82 0.71
N LEU A 44 -13.81 -4.68 0.08
CA LEU A 44 -13.24 -3.42 0.56
C LEU A 44 -13.67 -3.05 2.00
N PRO A 45 -14.92 -3.27 2.47
CA PRO A 45 -15.29 -2.99 3.85
C PRO A 45 -14.51 -3.86 4.85
N THR A 46 -14.34 -5.15 4.54
CA THR A 46 -13.55 -6.06 5.38
C THR A 46 -12.07 -5.67 5.39
N LEU A 47 -11.50 -5.30 4.24
CA LEU A 47 -10.11 -4.86 4.13
C LEU A 47 -9.87 -3.54 4.87
N SER A 48 -10.80 -2.59 4.78
CA SER A 48 -10.72 -1.29 5.46
C SER A 48 -10.69 -1.42 6.99
N GLY A 49 -11.24 -2.52 7.54
CA GLY A 49 -11.13 -2.84 8.96
C GLY A 49 -9.83 -3.55 9.36
N LYS A 50 -8.98 -3.96 8.42
CA LYS A 50 -7.71 -4.65 8.74
C LYS A 50 -6.62 -3.65 9.10
N PRO A 51 -5.83 -3.91 10.15
CA PRO A 51 -4.66 -3.10 10.48
C PRO A 51 -3.72 -2.98 9.27
N GLY A 52 -3.30 -1.76 8.97
CA GLY A 52 -2.37 -1.46 7.88
C GLY A 52 -3.00 -1.37 6.49
N PHE A 53 -4.32 -1.56 6.33
CA PHE A 53 -4.97 -1.20 5.07
C PHE A 53 -5.02 0.33 4.94
N PRO A 54 -4.55 0.92 3.82
CA PRO A 54 -4.41 2.38 3.72
C PRO A 54 -5.78 3.07 3.77
N ALA A 55 -5.92 4.11 4.59
CA ALA A 55 -7.09 4.97 4.58
C ALA A 55 -7.16 5.82 3.29
N ILE A 56 -8.32 6.43 3.05
CA ILE A 56 -8.44 7.48 2.04
C ILE A 56 -7.73 8.73 2.58
N ASP A 57 -6.86 9.30 1.76
CA ASP A 57 -6.22 10.58 2.04
C ASP A 57 -7.18 11.72 1.68
N GLU A 58 -7.53 12.59 2.63
CA GLU A 58 -8.51 13.66 2.43
C GLU A 58 -8.04 14.74 1.44
N PHE A 59 -6.73 14.99 1.36
CA PHE A 59 -6.16 15.99 0.47
C PHE A 59 -6.08 15.49 -0.98
N HIS A 60 -5.67 14.24 -1.16
CA HIS A 60 -5.48 13.62 -2.49
C HIS A 60 -6.72 12.88 -3.00
N GLY A 61 -7.73 12.64 -2.16
CA GLY A 61 -9.02 12.04 -2.54
C GLY A 61 -8.97 10.55 -2.90
N GLY A 62 -7.94 9.83 -2.47
CA GLY A 62 -7.73 8.43 -2.82
C GLY A 62 -6.81 7.69 -1.86
N ARG A 63 -6.57 6.40 -2.11
CA ARG A 63 -5.62 5.60 -1.32
C ARG A 63 -4.26 5.58 -2.00
N SER A 64 -3.20 5.63 -1.21
CA SER A 64 -1.83 5.46 -1.71
C SER A 64 -1.67 4.08 -2.36
N VAL A 65 -1.39 4.08 -3.67
CA VAL A 65 -1.24 2.84 -4.46
C VAL A 65 -0.05 2.01 -3.96
N ALA A 66 1.04 2.66 -3.57
CA ALA A 66 2.22 1.99 -3.03
C ALA A 66 1.92 1.27 -1.70
N LEU A 67 1.14 1.89 -0.82
CA LEU A 67 0.75 1.26 0.44
C LEU A 67 -0.26 0.12 0.24
N VAL A 68 -1.17 0.24 -0.74
CA VAL A 68 -2.08 -0.86 -1.10
C VAL A 68 -1.30 -2.07 -1.59
N ARG A 69 -0.30 -1.87 -2.46
CA ARG A 69 0.59 -2.94 -2.93
C ARG A 69 1.30 -3.63 -1.77
N ARG A 70 1.95 -2.83 -0.91
CA ARG A 70 2.67 -3.35 0.27
C ARG A 70 1.75 -4.11 1.22
N PHE A 71 0.53 -3.62 1.42
CA PHE A 71 -0.48 -4.33 2.20
C PHE A 71 -0.75 -5.71 1.59
N TYR A 72 -1.01 -5.80 0.28
CA TYR A 72 -1.28 -7.07 -0.38
C TYR A 72 -0.10 -8.04 -0.37
N GLU A 73 1.11 -7.54 -0.57
CA GLU A 73 2.33 -8.35 -0.43
C GLU A 73 2.42 -8.97 0.97
N SER A 74 2.13 -8.19 2.01
CA SER A 74 2.16 -8.66 3.40
C SER A 74 0.98 -9.61 3.68
N TYR A 75 -0.21 -9.27 3.18
CA TYR A 75 -1.45 -10.02 3.37
C TYR A 75 -1.41 -11.41 2.70
N LEU A 76 -0.74 -11.51 1.56
CA LEU A 76 -0.57 -12.77 0.81
C LEU A 76 0.72 -13.52 1.20
N GLY A 77 1.53 -12.97 2.10
CA GLY A 77 2.80 -13.57 2.50
C GLY A 77 3.88 -13.57 1.41
N THR A 78 3.75 -12.70 0.41
CA THR A 78 4.72 -12.54 -0.70
C THR A 78 5.68 -11.38 -0.50
N ALA A 79 5.55 -10.64 0.61
CA ALA A 79 6.48 -9.57 0.97
C ALA A 79 7.90 -10.15 1.06
N GLN A 80 8.79 -9.64 0.22
CA GLN A 80 10.21 -9.92 0.38
C GLN A 80 10.67 -9.19 1.64
N SER A 81 11.07 -9.94 2.66
CA SER A 81 11.80 -9.34 3.78
C SER A 81 13.04 -8.67 3.18
N PRO A 82 13.27 -7.37 3.40
CA PRO A 82 14.59 -6.82 3.11
C PRO A 82 15.57 -7.70 3.89
N ALA A 83 16.62 -8.18 3.22
CA ALA A 83 17.64 -9.00 3.86
C ALA A 83 18.06 -8.27 5.14
N ALA A 84 17.60 -8.77 6.29
CA ALA A 84 17.94 -8.17 7.55
C ALA A 84 19.46 -8.29 7.62
N ALA A 85 20.15 -7.16 7.74
CA ALA A 85 21.54 -7.22 8.16
C ALA A 85 21.61 -8.18 9.35
N PRO A 86 22.57 -9.11 9.41
CA PRO A 86 22.71 -10.01 10.55
C PRO A 86 22.59 -9.18 11.82
N PRO A 87 21.87 -9.65 12.86
CA PRO A 87 21.63 -8.86 14.05
C PRO A 87 22.96 -8.34 14.59
N GLY A 88 23.26 -7.08 14.32
CA GLY A 88 24.37 -6.38 14.92
C GLY A 88 24.05 -6.34 16.41
N ARG A 89 25.02 -6.68 17.26
CA ARG A 89 24.85 -6.60 18.71
C ARG A 89 24.39 -5.18 19.06
N ALA A 90 23.12 -5.03 19.44
CA ALA A 90 22.58 -3.74 19.83
C ALA A 90 23.31 -3.29 21.10
N ASP A 91 24.18 -2.29 20.98
CA ASP A 91 24.88 -1.69 22.09
C ASP A 91 24.09 -0.50 22.61
N ALA A 92 23.28 -0.74 23.63
CA ALA A 92 22.49 0.29 24.31
C ALA A 92 23.36 1.40 24.93
N SER A 93 24.67 1.19 25.11
CA SER A 93 25.59 2.21 25.63
C SER A 93 25.86 3.36 24.66
N GLN A 94 25.47 3.21 23.39
CA GLN A 94 25.49 4.28 22.37
C GLN A 94 24.39 5.32 22.59
N TRP A 95 23.31 4.97 23.31
CA TRP A 95 22.20 5.88 23.60
C TRP A 95 22.50 6.72 24.85
N LYS A 96 23.64 7.42 24.87
CA LYS A 96 23.97 8.30 26.01
C LYS A 96 23.10 9.55 26.00
N THR A 97 22.04 9.54 26.80
CA THR A 97 21.27 10.75 27.15
C THR A 97 22.16 11.62 28.05
N LYS A 98 22.65 12.75 27.54
CA LYS A 98 23.29 13.80 28.36
C LYS A 98 22.24 14.39 29.29
N SER A 99 22.06 13.80 30.47
CA SER A 99 21.31 14.41 31.56
C SER A 99 22.03 15.69 31.99
N ARG A 100 21.44 16.86 31.70
CA ARG A 100 21.88 18.13 32.29
C ARG A 100 21.43 18.12 33.75
N SER A 101 22.38 17.99 34.66
CA SER A 101 22.19 18.28 36.08
C SER A 101 21.75 19.74 36.23
N ARG A 102 20.52 19.92 36.70
CA ARG A 102 19.95 21.23 37.03
C ARG A 102 20.49 21.64 38.40
N PRO A 103 21.21 22.77 38.55
CA PRO A 103 21.69 23.21 39.86
C PRO A 103 20.51 23.58 40.75
N GLN A 104 20.45 23.01 41.95
CA GLN A 104 19.57 23.46 43.02
C GLN A 104 20.12 24.79 43.56
N ALA A 105 19.23 25.77 43.69
CA ALA A 105 19.42 27.01 44.45
C ALA A 105 18.64 26.90 45.75
#